data_AF-A0AAE3SEY7-F1
#
_entry.id   AF-A0AAE3SEY7-F1
#
_cell.length_a   1.000
_cell.length_b   1.000
_cell.length_c   1.000
_cell.angle_alpha   90.00
_cell.angle_beta   90.00
_cell.angle_gamma   90.00
#
_symmetry.space_group_name_H-M   'P 1'
#
loop_
_entity.id
_entity.type
_entity.pdbx_description
1 polymer ?
#
loop_
_entity_poly.entity_id
_entity_poly.type
_entity_poly.pdbx_seq_one_letter_code
_entity_poly.pdbx_strand_id
1 'polypeptide(L)' 'MSRKNSTEKLEKDIRTINTEEEKVIELLEEKGQYLYGHIIKDLHLSYTKGQQIIFSLISKGIIEHCKKSYQLQLAVEEQN' A
#
# COMPACT_ATOMS: atom_id res chain seq x y z
N MET A 1 -13.41 -15.35 -35.76
CA MET A 1 -13.73 -15.04 -34.34
C MET A 1 -12.59 -15.55 -33.46
N SER A 2 -12.34 -14.88 -32.33
CA SER A 2 -11.33 -15.20 -31.29
C SER A 2 -9.90 -14.69 -31.48
N ARG A 3 -9.66 -13.46 -30.99
CA ARG A 3 -8.39 -13.01 -30.36
C ARG A 3 -8.69 -11.84 -29.41
N LYS A 4 -9.27 -12.11 -28.23
CA LYS A 4 -9.44 -11.10 -27.16
C LYS A 4 -9.41 -11.75 -25.77
N ASN A 5 -8.36 -12.52 -25.43
CA ASN A 5 -8.31 -13.24 -24.14
C ASN A 5 -7.01 -13.03 -23.34
N SER A 6 -6.23 -12.00 -23.63
CA SER A 6 -4.93 -11.78 -22.93
C SER A 6 -4.84 -10.48 -22.14
N THR A 7 -5.68 -9.48 -22.42
CA THR A 7 -5.62 -8.17 -21.75
C THR A 7 -6.50 -8.07 -20.50
N GLU A 8 -7.59 -8.85 -20.39
CA GLU A 8 -8.48 -8.82 -19.21
C GLU A 8 -7.89 -9.48 -17.96
N LYS A 9 -6.80 -10.25 -18.09
CA LYS A 9 -6.19 -10.95 -16.95
C LYS A 9 -5.24 -10.07 -16.14
N LEU A 10 -4.70 -9.00 -16.74
CA LEU A 10 -3.77 -8.07 -16.08
C LEU A 10 -4.49 -6.90 -15.38
N GLU A 11 -5.72 -6.56 -15.77
CA GLU A 11 -6.51 -5.50 -15.11
C GLU A 11 -7.23 -5.97 -13.83
N LYS A 12 -7.18 -7.28 -13.52
CA LYS A 12 -8.01 -7.88 -12.47
C LYS A 12 -7.32 -8.00 -11.10
N ASP A 13 -6.00 -7.83 -11.03
CA ASP A 13 -5.26 -7.84 -9.76
C ASP A 13 -5.14 -6.43 -9.12
N ILE A 14 -5.63 -5.38 -9.79
CA ILE A 14 -5.68 -3.98 -9.29
C ILE A 14 -6.94 -3.71 -8.42
N ARG A 15 -7.83 -4.68 -8.26
CA ARG A 15 -9.05 -4.55 -7.44
C ARG A 15 -8.91 -5.53 -6.29
N THR A 16 -8.44 -5.15 -5.11
CA THR A 16 -9.22 -4.35 -4.16
C THR A 16 -8.27 -3.65 -3.19
N ILE A 17 -7.92 -2.40 -3.47
CA ILE A 17 -7.49 -1.49 -2.40
C ILE A 17 -8.78 -1.04 -1.71
N ASN A 18 -8.88 -1.28 -0.40
CA ASN A 18 -10.02 -0.78 0.37
C ASN A 18 -9.80 0.69 0.79
N THR A 19 -10.86 1.38 1.18
CA THR A 19 -10.80 2.81 1.53
C THR A 19 -9.83 3.13 2.67
N GLU A 20 -9.49 2.18 3.54
CA GLU A 20 -8.52 2.41 4.62
C GLU A 20 -7.07 2.21 4.15
N GLU A 21 -6.84 1.27 3.23
CA GLU A 21 -5.55 1.10 2.54
C GLU A 21 -5.21 2.33 1.70
N GLU A 22 -6.19 2.89 0.99
CA GLU A 22 -6.03 4.12 0.19
C GLU A 22 -5.58 5.30 1.05
N LYS A 23 -6.18 5.49 2.23
CA LYS A 23 -5.77 6.53 3.19
C LYS A 23 -4.33 6.38 3.67
N VAL A 24 -3.83 5.15 3.82
CA VAL A 24 -2.41 4.92 4.18
C VAL A 24 -1.50 5.34 3.03
N ILE A 25 -1.89 5.03 1.79
CA ILE A 25 -1.15 5.43 0.58
C ILE A 25 -1.13 6.96 0.47
N GLU A 26 -2.29 7.63 0.55
CA GLU A 26 -2.39 9.10 0.49
C GLU A 26 -1.52 9.77 1.58
N LEU A 27 -1.53 9.23 2.81
CA LEU A 27 -0.71 9.76 3.89
C LEU A 27 0.79 9.62 3.60
N LEU A 28 1.20 8.51 3.00
CA LEU A 28 2.60 8.28 2.60
C LEU A 28 2.99 9.09 1.36
N GLU A 29 2.06 9.37 0.44
CA GLU A 29 2.27 10.32 -0.66
C GLU A 29 2.52 11.75 -0.13
N GLU A 30 1.75 12.18 0.88
CA GLU A 30 1.90 13.52 1.46
C GLU A 30 3.18 13.66 2.31
N LYS A 31 3.51 12.64 3.10
CA LYS A 31 4.62 12.69 4.08
C LYS A 31 5.94 12.11 3.55
N GLY A 32 5.89 11.31 2.48
CA GLY A 32 7.01 10.50 2.01
C GLY A 32 7.30 9.33 2.94
N GLN A 33 8.22 9.52 3.89
CA GLN A 33 8.57 8.50 4.88
C GLN A 33 7.85 8.76 6.19
N TYR A 34 7.09 7.79 6.68
CA TYR A 34 6.28 7.98 7.88
C TYR A 34 6.35 6.83 8.87
N LEU A 35 6.33 7.16 10.16
CA LEU A 35 6.50 6.16 11.22
C LEU A 35 5.27 5.25 11.31
N TYR A 36 5.51 3.94 11.37
CA TYR A 36 4.48 2.90 11.47
C TYR A 36 3.43 3.23 12.54
N GLY A 37 3.86 3.57 13.76
CA GLY A 37 2.96 3.88 14.86
C GLY A 37 2.17 5.17 14.65
N HIS A 38 2.73 6.15 13.94
CA HIS A 38 2.04 7.40 13.63
C HIS A 38 1.00 7.23 12.53
N ILE A 39 1.23 6.37 11.53
CA ILE A 39 0.22 6.02 10.53
C ILE A 39 -1.05 5.50 11.19
N ILE A 40 -0.91 4.55 12.13
CA ILE A 40 -2.04 3.97 12.85
C ILE A 40 -2.76 5.04 13.68
N LYS A 41 -2.00 5.90 14.36
CA LYS A 41 -2.54 6.94 15.24
C LYS A 41 -3.30 8.02 14.45
N ASP A 42 -2.70 8.53 13.38
CA ASP A 42 -3.22 9.68 12.63
C ASP A 42 -4.43 9.30 11.78
N LEU A 43 -4.50 8.05 11.30
CA LEU A 43 -5.68 7.52 10.62
C LEU A 43 -6.76 7.03 11.61
N HIS A 44 -6.55 7.20 12.91
CA HIS A 44 -7.46 6.76 13.97
C HIS A 44 -7.86 5.28 13.86
N LEU A 45 -6.92 4.43 13.42
CA LEU A 45 -7.13 3.00 13.28
C LEU A 45 -6.89 2.30 14.63
N SER A 46 -7.63 1.22 14.89
CA SER A 46 -7.24 0.32 15.97
C SER A 46 -5.90 -0.31 15.63
N TYR A 47 -5.07 -0.59 16.64
CA TYR A 47 -3.73 -1.12 16.42
C TYR A 47 -3.76 -2.35 15.50
N THR A 48 -4.54 -3.38 15.87
CA THR A 48 -4.68 -4.63 15.09
C THR A 48 -5.13 -4.37 13.65
N LYS A 49 -6.10 -3.48 13.44
CA LYS A 49 -6.60 -3.16 12.10
C LYS A 49 -5.55 -2.44 11.26
N GLY A 50 -4.86 -1.46 11.86
CA GLY A 50 -3.74 -0.77 11.24
C GLY A 50 -2.62 -1.75 10.84
N GLN A 51 -2.28 -2.72 11.69
CA GLN A 51 -1.28 -3.74 11.34
C GLN A 51 -1.72 -4.56 10.13
N GLN A 52 -2.99 -4.98 10.08
CA GLN A 52 -3.54 -5.77 8.96
C GLN A 52 -3.50 -4.99 7.65
N ILE A 53 -3.89 -3.71 7.67
CA ILE A 53 -3.87 -2.83 6.50
C ILE A 53 -2.43 -2.66 6.00
N ILE A 54 -1.52 -2.28 6.89
CA ILE A 54 -0.11 -2.07 6.56
C ILE A 54 0.52 -3.36 6.01
N PHE A 55 0.27 -4.50 6.67
CA PHE A 55 0.77 -5.79 6.21
C PHE A 55 0.22 -6.15 4.83
N SER A 56 -1.07 -5.90 4.59
CA SER A 56 -1.69 -6.09 3.28
C SER A 56 -0.98 -5.26 2.20
N LEU A 57 -0.76 -3.97 2.43
CA LEU A 57 -0.05 -3.08 1.49
C LEU A 57 1.40 -3.52 1.24
N ILE A 58 2.12 -3.96 2.27
CA ILE A 58 3.47 -4.51 2.14
C ILE A 58 3.43 -5.80 1.31
N SER A 59 2.50 -6.70 1.59
CA SER A 59 2.37 -7.96 0.87
C SER A 59 2.01 -7.77 -0.61
N LYS A 60 1.31 -6.68 -0.93
CA LYS A 60 0.99 -6.24 -2.30
C LYS A 60 2.17 -5.52 -2.98
N GLY A 61 3.26 -5.25 -2.25
CA GLY A 61 4.41 -4.51 -2.77
C GLY A 61 4.15 -3.03 -3.02
N ILE A 62 3.11 -2.45 -2.41
CA ILE A 62 2.74 -1.03 -2.60
C ILE A 62 3.55 -0.12 -1.67
N ILE A 63 3.85 -0.61 -0.47
CA ILE A 63 4.67 0.11 0.51
C ILE A 63 5.76 -0.80 1.04
N GLU A 64 6.84 -0.21 1.54
CA GLU A 64 7.98 -0.96 2.08
C GLU A 64 8.54 -0.35 3.35
N HIS A 65 9.26 -1.16 4.11
CA HIS A 65 10.02 -0.70 5.27
C HIS A 65 11.29 0.01 4.85
N CYS A 66 11.53 1.18 5.42
CA CYS A 66 12.84 1.83 5.33
C CYS A 66 13.85 0.97 6.12
N LYS A 67 14.91 0.49 5.46
CA LYS A 67 15.88 -0.54 5.96
C LYS A 67 16.44 -0.35 7.38
N LYS A 68 16.31 0.83 8.01
CA LYS A 68 16.88 1.14 9.33
C LYS A 68 15.97 1.94 10.26
N SER A 69 14.73 2.20 9.88
CA SER A 69 13.78 2.95 10.70
C SER A 69 12.45 2.22 10.72
N TYR A 70 11.69 2.35 11.81
CA TYR A 70 10.30 1.89 11.89
C TYR A 70 9.36 2.73 10.99
N GLN A 71 9.89 3.25 9.88
CA GLN A 71 9.20 4.07 8.91
C GLN A 71 8.82 3.22 7.71
N LEU A 72 7.73 3.63 7.08
CA LEU A 72 7.21 3.11 5.84
C LEU A 72 7.29 4.19 4.78
N GLN A 73 7.43 3.77 3.53
CA GLN A 73 7.34 4.62 2.34
C GLN A 73 6.63 3.87 1.23
N LEU A 74 6.19 4.59 0.21
CA LEU A 74 5.70 3.97 -1.02
C LEU A 74 6.85 3.21 -1.70
N ALA A 75 6.56 2.00 -2.16
CA ALA A 75 7.46 1.25 -3.03
C ALA A 75 7.39 1.91 -4.41
N VAL A 76 8.25 2.89 -4.65
CA VAL A 76 8.39 3.48 -5.98
C VAL A 76 9.03 2.42 -6.88
N GLU A 77 8.31 1.94 -7.89
CA GLU A 77 8.92 1.21 -9.00
C GLU A 77 9.93 2.17 -9.66
N GLU A 78 11.22 2.03 -9.34
CA GLU A 78 12.27 2.46 -10.25
C GLU A 78 12.14 1.59 -11.51
N GLN A 79 11.32 2.04 -12.46
CA GLN A 79 11.36 1.55 -13.83
C GLN A 79 12.73 1.95 -14.39
N ASN A 80 13.67 1.02 -14.27
CA ASN A 80 15.01 1.09 -14.86
C ASN A 80 14.97 0.55 -16.29
#